data_AF-A0A3S1ELI8-F1
#
_entry.id   AF-A0A3S1ELI8-F1
#
_cell.length_a   1.000
_cell.length_b   1.000
_cell.length_c   1.000
_cell.angle_alpha   90.00
_cell.angle_beta   90.00
_cell.angle_gamma   90.00
#
_symmetry.space_group_name_H-M   'P 1'
#
loop_
_entity.id
_entity.type
_entity.pdbx_description
1 polymer ?
#
loop_
_entity_poly.entity_id
_entity_poly.type
_entity_poly.pdbx_seq_one_letter_code
_entity_poly.pdbx_strand_id
1 'polypeptide(L)'
;MSDDSFIREVNEEIRREQAQALWDRFGPAILGLAILIVLGTAAVVGYRYWDESRANRSGDAFSQALKLANDGKNDEAIAALDQLEKDGYGAYPLLARMRAATVKADKGDVDGAVKDFDEVAADNAIPTGIRDIARLRAALLLVDHGSYADVSSRIEALTADTNPLRHSAR
;
A
#
# COMPACT_ATOMS: atom_id res chain seq x y z
N MET A 1 -32.08 65.65 16.41
CA MET A 1 -31.64 64.35 15.83
C MET A 1 -30.11 64.23 15.85
N SER A 2 -29.43 64.85 16.83
CA SER A 2 -27.96 64.95 16.87
C SER A 2 -27.36 64.11 18.00
N ASP A 3 -28.10 63.95 19.11
CA ASP A 3 -27.68 63.16 20.27
C ASP A 3 -27.59 61.66 19.97
N ASP A 4 -28.48 61.14 19.11
CA ASP A 4 -28.46 59.73 18.66
C ASP A 4 -27.23 59.40 17.78
N SER A 5 -26.64 60.39 17.11
CA SER A 5 -25.43 60.22 16.29
C SER A 5 -24.19 60.18 17.17
N PHE A 6 -24.09 61.12 18.11
CA PHE A 6 -22.94 61.22 19.03
C PHE A 6 -22.83 60.01 19.96
N ILE A 7 -23.94 59.53 20.53
CA ILE A 7 -23.95 58.35 21.40
C ILE A 7 -23.65 57.07 20.63
N ARG A 8 -23.97 57.03 19.34
CA ARG A 8 -23.65 55.90 18.45
C ARG A 8 -22.17 55.89 18.11
N GLU A 9 -21.62 57.04 17.71
CA GLU A 9 -20.21 57.21 17.34
C GLU A 9 -19.27 56.89 18.51
N VAL A 10 -19.59 57.35 19.72
CA VAL A 10 -18.82 57.03 20.95
C VAL A 10 -18.92 55.55 21.33
N ASN A 11 -20.09 54.92 21.21
CA ASN A 11 -20.22 53.47 21.42
C ASN A 11 -19.45 52.67 20.36
N GLU A 12 -19.37 53.16 19.14
CA GLU A 12 -18.64 52.54 18.03
C GLU A 12 -17.13 52.60 18.28
N GLU A 13 -16.62 53.73 18.75
CA GLU A 13 -15.22 53.89 19.17
C GLU A 13 -14.86 52.94 20.34
N ILE A 14 -15.68 52.90 21.40
CA ILE A 14 -15.42 52.00 22.55
C ILE A 14 -15.49 50.52 22.14
N ARG A 15 -16.42 50.13 21.28
CA ARG A 15 -16.49 48.75 20.76
C ARG A 15 -15.27 48.42 19.90
N ARG A 16 -14.81 49.36 19.10
CA ARG A 16 -13.63 49.19 18.25
C ARG A 16 -12.37 49.05 19.08
N GLU A 17 -12.19 49.87 20.10
CA GLU A 17 -11.07 49.76 21.05
C GLU A 17 -11.09 48.44 21.83
N GLN A 18 -12.26 47.98 22.30
CA GLN A 18 -12.39 46.69 22.98
C GLN A 18 -12.07 45.50 22.05
N ALA A 19 -12.55 45.54 20.81
CA ALA A 19 -12.22 44.54 19.80
C ALA A 19 -10.72 44.55 19.46
N GLN A 20 -10.11 45.74 19.39
CA GLN A 20 -8.69 45.90 19.10
C GLN A 20 -7.81 45.43 20.27
N ALA A 21 -8.18 45.72 21.52
CA ALA A 21 -7.48 45.22 22.70
C ALA A 21 -7.58 43.68 22.84
N LEU A 22 -8.71 43.09 22.47
CA LEU A 22 -8.86 41.63 22.39
C LEU A 22 -7.96 41.03 21.29
N TRP A 23 -7.88 41.70 20.13
CA TRP A 23 -7.01 41.28 19.04
C TRP A 23 -5.52 41.43 19.38
N ASP A 24 -5.10 42.52 20.02
CA ASP A 24 -3.70 42.69 20.41
C ASP A 24 -3.27 41.65 21.45
N ARG A 25 -4.21 41.19 22.29
CA ARG A 25 -3.94 40.14 23.29
C ARG A 25 -3.99 38.72 22.74
N PHE A 26 -4.96 38.38 21.89
CA PHE A 26 -5.20 37.01 21.41
C PHE A 26 -4.84 36.79 19.93
N GLY A 27 -4.79 37.85 19.13
CA GLY A 27 -4.45 37.82 17.71
C GLY A 27 -3.11 37.15 17.41
N PRO A 28 -2.01 37.44 18.13
CA PRO A 28 -0.75 36.72 17.96
C PRO A 28 -0.86 35.22 18.25
N ALA A 29 -1.63 34.84 19.27
CA ALA A 29 -1.85 33.43 19.63
C ALA A 29 -2.72 32.70 18.59
N ILE A 30 -3.79 33.34 18.10
CA ILE A 30 -4.65 32.82 17.02
C ILE A 30 -3.84 32.69 15.73
N LEU A 31 -3.02 33.68 15.39
CA LEU A 31 -2.16 33.65 14.22
C LEU A 31 -1.10 32.54 14.33
N GLY A 32 -0.47 32.39 15.50
CA GLY A 32 0.47 31.30 15.77
C GLY A 32 -0.18 29.93 15.63
N LEU A 33 -1.39 29.76 16.16
CA LEU A 33 -2.17 28.53 16.01
C LEU A 33 -2.53 28.26 14.53
N ALA A 34 -2.98 29.28 13.79
CA ALA A 34 -3.28 29.16 12.37
C ALA A 34 -2.06 28.74 11.56
N ILE A 35 -0.89 29.36 11.81
CA ILE A 35 0.38 28.99 11.17
C ILE A 35 0.76 27.55 11.50
N LEU A 36 0.64 27.13 12.77
CA LEU A 36 0.92 25.75 13.17
C LEU A 36 0.02 24.74 12.44
N ILE A 37 -1.28 25.03 12.29
CA ILE A 37 -2.21 24.18 11.56
C ILE A 37 -1.82 24.08 10.08
N VAL A 38 -1.49 25.21 9.44
CA VAL A 38 -1.08 25.24 8.03
C VAL A 38 0.22 24.46 7.83
N LEU A 39 1.23 24.66 8.68
CA LEU A 39 2.50 23.94 8.59
C LEU A 39 2.33 22.44 8.85
N GLY A 40 1.53 22.06 9.85
CA GLY A 40 1.23 20.66 10.14
C GLY A 40 0.51 19.97 8.97
N THR A 41 -0.47 20.66 8.36
CA THR A 41 -1.19 20.14 7.20
C THR A 41 -0.29 20.03 5.98
N ALA A 42 0.54 21.05 5.73
CA ALA A 42 1.49 21.04 4.61
C ALA A 42 2.51 19.89 4.75
N ALA A 43 2.98 19.59 5.96
CA ALA A 43 3.87 18.46 6.21
C ALA A 43 3.19 17.12 5.90
N VAL A 44 1.94 16.93 6.35
CA VAL A 44 1.16 15.70 6.10
C VAL A 44 0.87 15.53 4.61
N VAL A 45 0.43 16.59 3.93
CA VAL A 45 0.13 16.55 2.49
C VAL A 45 1.41 16.29 1.68
N GLY A 46 2.52 16.94 2.02
CA GLY A 46 3.81 16.70 1.38
C GLY A 46 4.28 15.26 1.53
N TYR A 47 4.15 14.68 2.74
CA TYR A 47 4.47 13.28 2.98
C TYR A 47 3.58 12.34 2.16
N ARG A 48 2.26 12.55 2.17
CA ARG A 48 1.31 11.72 1.41
C ARG A 48 1.56 11.79 -0.09
N TYR A 49 1.84 12.98 -0.62
CA TYR A 49 2.15 13.14 -2.05
C TYR A 49 3.42 12.37 -2.45
N TRP A 50 4.44 12.38 -1.60
CA TRP A 50 5.67 11.63 -1.84
C TRP A 50 5.46 10.11 -1.78
N ASP A 51 4.69 9.65 -0.80
CA ASP A 51 4.30 8.24 -0.62
C ASP A 51 3.48 7.73 -1.82
N GLU A 52 2.45 8.49 -2.21
CA GLU A 52 1.56 8.17 -3.32
C GLU A 52 2.30 8.19 -4.67
N SER A 53 3.22 9.13 -4.87
CA SER A 53 4.04 9.16 -6.10
C SER A 53 4.90 7.91 -6.26
N ARG A 54 5.46 7.37 -5.17
CA ARG A 54 6.23 6.12 -5.18
C ARG A 54 5.36 4.89 -5.43
N ALA A 55 4.19 4.86 -4.78
CA ALA A 55 3.21 3.80 -4.99
C ALA A 55 2.72 3.77 -6.45
N ASN A 56 2.41 4.94 -7.03
CA ASN A 56 1.97 5.05 -8.43
C ASN A 56 3.03 4.54 -9.41
N ARG A 57 4.31 4.90 -9.22
CA ARG A 57 5.40 4.36 -10.05
C ARG A 57 5.48 2.83 -9.99
N SER A 58 5.34 2.27 -8.80
CA SER A 58 5.36 0.81 -8.61
C SER A 58 4.15 0.14 -9.26
N GLY A 59 2.97 0.76 -9.17
CA GLY A 59 1.74 0.30 -9.81
C GLY A 59 1.79 0.35 -11.34
N ASP A 60 2.36 1.41 -11.90
CA ASP A 60 2.56 1.54 -13.34
C ASP A 60 3.54 0.48 -13.86
N ALA A 61 4.65 0.26 -13.16
CA ALA A 61 5.62 -0.77 -13.48
C ALA A 61 5.00 -2.18 -13.41
N PHE A 62 4.23 -2.47 -12.36
CA PHE A 62 3.51 -3.74 -12.21
C PHE A 62 2.52 -3.96 -13.36
N SER A 63 1.74 -2.94 -13.69
CA SER A 63 0.74 -3.00 -14.76
C SER A 63 1.38 -3.22 -16.14
N GLN A 64 2.54 -2.61 -16.39
CA GLN A 64 3.32 -2.84 -17.62
C GLN A 64 3.87 -4.26 -17.67
N ALA A 65 4.43 -4.77 -16.56
CA ALA A 65 4.92 -6.14 -16.50
C ALA A 65 3.80 -7.17 -16.72
N LEU A 66 2.59 -6.89 -16.20
CA LEU A 66 1.42 -7.74 -16.44
C LEU A 66 1.00 -7.74 -17.91
N LYS A 67 1.07 -6.59 -18.60
CA LYS A 67 0.82 -6.52 -20.05
C LYS A 67 1.82 -7.37 -20.82
N LEU A 68 3.12 -7.27 -20.49
CA LEU A 68 4.16 -8.10 -21.10
C LEU A 68 3.87 -9.59 -20.93
N ALA A 69 3.45 -10.02 -19.74
CA ALA A 69 3.08 -11.41 -19.48
C ALA A 69 1.87 -11.84 -20.34
N ASN A 70 0.85 -11.00 -20.43
CA ASN A 70 -0.35 -11.29 -21.23
C ASN A 70 -0.06 -11.31 -22.74
N ASP A 71 0.93 -10.54 -23.20
CA ASP A 71 1.39 -10.54 -24.59
C ASP A 71 2.31 -11.73 -24.91
N GLY A 72 2.52 -12.65 -23.96
CA GLY A 72 3.37 -13.84 -24.11
C GLY A 72 4.88 -13.54 -24.01
N LYS A 73 5.25 -12.31 -23.66
CA LYS A 73 6.64 -11.88 -23.46
C LYS A 73 7.12 -12.22 -22.05
N ASN A 74 7.09 -13.50 -21.72
CA ASN A 74 7.30 -13.98 -20.34
C ASN A 74 8.66 -13.55 -19.77
N ASP A 75 9.74 -13.56 -20.58
CA ASP A 75 11.07 -13.14 -20.12
C ASP A 75 11.16 -11.65 -19.81
N GLU A 76 10.58 -10.80 -20.67
CA GLU A 76 10.51 -9.35 -20.43
C GLU A 76 9.66 -9.07 -19.19
N ALA A 77 8.56 -9.80 -19.00
CA ALA A 77 7.68 -9.68 -17.85
C ALA A 77 8.38 -10.08 -16.54
N ILE A 78 9.08 -11.22 -16.52
CA ILE A 78 9.83 -11.68 -15.34
C ILE A 78 10.91 -10.66 -15.00
N ALA A 79 11.68 -10.17 -15.97
CA ALA A 79 12.71 -9.16 -15.71
C ALA A 79 12.13 -7.87 -15.12
N ALA A 80 10.97 -7.41 -15.62
CA ALA A 80 10.29 -6.25 -15.07
C ALA A 80 9.74 -6.48 -13.66
N LEU A 81 9.25 -7.69 -13.37
CA LEU A 81 8.77 -8.07 -12.03
C LEU A 81 9.92 -8.23 -11.03
N ASP A 82 11.05 -8.82 -11.43
CA ASP A 82 12.25 -8.95 -10.61
C ASP A 82 12.85 -7.58 -10.25
N GLN A 83 12.76 -6.62 -11.19
CA GLN A 83 13.16 -5.24 -10.89
C GLN A 83 12.21 -4.60 -9.88
N LEU A 84 10.90 -4.83 -10.04
CA LEU A 84 9.89 -4.30 -9.12
C LEU A 84 9.96 -4.97 -7.73
N GLU A 85 10.43 -6.21 -7.64
CA GLU A 85 10.72 -6.85 -6.36
C GLU A 85 11.81 -6.09 -5.58
N LYS A 86 12.83 -5.57 -6.28
CA LYS A 86 13.96 -4.87 -5.65
C LYS A 86 13.66 -3.40 -5.36
N ASP A 87 13.03 -2.73 -6.32
CA ASP A 87 12.85 -1.27 -6.30
C ASP A 87 11.42 -0.83 -5.92
N GLY A 88 10.50 -1.78 -5.83
CA GLY A 88 9.09 -1.50 -5.57
C GLY A 88 8.84 -0.93 -4.19
N TYR A 89 7.74 -0.19 -4.07
CA TYR A 89 7.33 0.46 -2.83
C TYR A 89 6.10 -0.24 -2.22
N GLY A 90 6.01 -0.26 -0.89
CA GLY A 90 4.85 -0.83 -0.19
C GLY A 90 4.67 -2.33 -0.44
N ALA A 91 3.48 -2.75 -0.88
CA ALA A 91 3.15 -4.16 -1.11
C ALA A 91 3.57 -4.68 -2.51
N TYR A 92 4.00 -3.80 -3.42
CA TYR A 92 4.33 -4.16 -4.79
C TYR A 92 5.48 -5.16 -4.93
N PRO A 93 6.55 -5.13 -4.13
CA PRO A 93 7.61 -6.15 -4.19
C PRO A 93 7.09 -7.58 -4.02
N LEU A 94 6.21 -7.78 -3.05
CA LEU A 94 5.62 -9.08 -2.77
C LEU A 94 4.66 -9.52 -3.90
N LEU A 95 3.85 -8.59 -4.41
CA LEU A 95 2.97 -8.86 -5.55
C LEU A 95 3.77 -9.20 -6.81
N ALA A 96 4.90 -8.52 -7.02
CA ALA A 96 5.80 -8.75 -8.14
C ALA A 96 6.39 -10.16 -8.08
N ARG A 97 6.90 -10.56 -6.92
CA ARG A 97 7.43 -11.91 -6.69
C ARG A 97 6.39 -13.01 -6.93
N MET A 98 5.18 -12.84 -6.38
CA MET A 98 4.07 -13.78 -6.60
C MET A 98 3.66 -13.87 -8.08
N ARG A 99 3.66 -12.74 -8.80
CA ARG A 99 3.34 -12.73 -10.23
C ARG A 99 4.47 -13.32 -11.06
N ALA A 100 5.73 -13.06 -10.73
CA ALA A 100 6.89 -13.61 -11.43
C ALA A 100 6.86 -15.14 -11.38
N ALA A 101 6.61 -15.72 -10.20
CA ALA A 101 6.40 -17.16 -10.04
C ALA A 101 5.28 -17.70 -10.94
N THR A 102 4.15 -16.98 -11.02
CA THR A 102 3.05 -17.39 -11.91
C THR A 102 3.46 -17.33 -13.38
N VAL A 103 4.19 -16.29 -13.81
CA VAL A 103 4.66 -16.17 -15.21
C VAL A 103 5.70 -17.23 -15.56
N LYS A 104 6.55 -17.64 -14.60
CA LYS A 104 7.47 -18.78 -14.76
C LYS A 104 6.69 -20.07 -15.02
N ALA A 105 5.65 -20.33 -14.22
CA ALA A 105 4.76 -21.48 -14.43
C ALA A 105 4.06 -21.41 -15.80
N ASP A 106 3.53 -20.24 -16.19
CA ASP A 106 2.89 -20.01 -17.49
C ASP A 106 3.86 -20.25 -18.67
N LYS A 107 5.16 -20.02 -18.46
CA LYS A 107 6.24 -20.32 -19.44
C LYS A 107 6.65 -21.81 -19.46
N GLY A 108 6.19 -22.60 -18.50
CA GLY A 108 6.55 -24.01 -18.34
C GLY A 108 7.74 -24.26 -17.38
N ASP A 109 8.26 -23.22 -16.71
CA ASP A 109 9.25 -23.36 -15.64
C ASP A 109 8.53 -23.60 -14.30
N VAL A 110 7.99 -24.81 -14.15
CA VAL A 110 7.22 -25.19 -12.96
C VAL A 110 8.11 -25.29 -11.73
N ASP A 111 9.31 -25.86 -11.86
CA ASP A 111 10.27 -25.98 -10.75
C ASP A 111 10.69 -24.62 -10.22
N GLY A 112 10.99 -23.66 -11.11
CA GLY A 112 11.31 -22.30 -10.74
C GLY A 112 10.13 -21.59 -10.06
N ALA A 113 8.91 -21.78 -10.57
CA ALA A 113 7.71 -21.21 -9.98
C ALA A 113 7.41 -21.76 -8.58
N VAL A 114 7.51 -23.09 -8.39
CA VAL A 114 7.32 -23.75 -7.10
C VAL A 114 8.35 -23.23 -6.09
N LYS A 115 9.61 -23.14 -6.49
CA LYS A 115 10.67 -22.62 -5.62
C LYS A 115 10.35 -21.19 -5.16
N ASP A 116 9.98 -20.30 -6.08
CA ASP A 116 9.66 -18.91 -5.72
C ASP A 116 8.47 -18.83 -4.76
N PHE A 117 7.42 -19.63 -4.97
CA PHE A 117 6.27 -19.69 -4.05
C PHE A 117 6.65 -20.27 -2.68
N ASP A 118 7.52 -21.28 -2.64
CA ASP A 118 8.00 -21.86 -1.39
C ASP A 118 8.84 -20.86 -0.59
N GLU A 119 9.66 -20.05 -1.26
CA GLU A 119 10.42 -18.99 -0.59
C GLU A 119 9.49 -17.92 0.00
N VAL A 120 8.42 -17.54 -0.71
CA VAL A 120 7.37 -16.66 -0.16
C VAL A 120 6.67 -17.31 1.04
N ALA A 121 6.39 -18.61 0.97
CA ALA A 121 5.77 -19.35 2.07
C ALA A 121 6.68 -19.43 3.31
N ALA A 122 7.99 -19.52 3.12
CA ALA A 122 8.99 -19.63 4.18
C ALA A 122 9.32 -18.30 4.86
N ASP A 123 9.07 -17.17 4.20
CA ASP A 123 9.40 -15.84 4.74
C ASP A 123 8.44 -15.45 5.87
N ASN A 124 8.95 -15.36 7.10
CA ASN A 124 8.17 -14.99 8.29
C ASN A 124 7.81 -13.51 8.38
N ALA A 125 8.39 -12.63 7.55
CA ALA A 125 8.00 -11.23 7.46
C ALA A 125 6.65 -11.05 6.73
N ILE A 126 6.23 -12.06 5.96
CA ILE A 126 5.01 -12.01 5.15
C ILE A 126 3.80 -12.43 5.99
N PRO A 127 2.65 -11.71 5.88
CA PRO A 127 1.42 -12.10 6.56
C PRO A 127 1.02 -13.55 6.28
N THR A 128 0.61 -14.29 7.32
CA THR A 128 0.28 -15.72 7.22
C THR A 128 -0.68 -16.05 6.09
N GLY A 129 -1.71 -15.23 5.86
CA GLY A 129 -2.66 -15.45 4.75
C GLY A 129 -1.99 -15.46 3.37
N ILE A 130 -0.99 -14.62 3.13
CA ILE A 130 -0.27 -14.60 1.84
C ILE A 130 0.66 -15.81 1.73
N ARG A 131 1.33 -16.19 2.81
CA ARG A 131 2.18 -17.39 2.85
C ARG A 131 1.36 -18.65 2.55
N ASP A 132 0.15 -18.73 3.10
CA ASP A 132 -0.76 -19.84 2.88
C ASP A 132 -1.25 -19.90 1.44
N ILE A 133 -1.52 -18.74 0.81
CA ILE A 133 -1.81 -18.66 -0.63
C ILE A 133 -0.61 -19.13 -1.46
N ALA A 134 0.62 -18.75 -1.09
CA ALA A 134 1.82 -19.18 -1.80
C ALA A 134 2.02 -20.69 -1.71
N ARG A 135 1.84 -21.30 -0.52
CA ARG A 135 1.85 -22.75 -0.33
C ARG A 135 0.82 -23.46 -1.21
N LEU A 136 -0.41 -22.93 -1.24
CA LEU A 136 -1.48 -23.47 -2.06
C LEU A 136 -1.12 -23.40 -3.55
N ARG A 137 -0.56 -22.28 -4.02
CA ARG A 137 -0.14 -22.12 -5.42
C ARG A 137 1.00 -23.06 -5.81
N ALA A 138 2.03 -23.20 -4.97
CA ALA A 138 3.10 -24.17 -5.17
C ALA A 138 2.54 -25.59 -5.28
N ALA A 139 1.63 -25.96 -4.37
CA ALA A 139 1.06 -27.29 -4.37
C ALA A 139 0.17 -27.56 -5.59
N LEU A 140 -0.64 -26.58 -6.03
CA LEU A 140 -1.45 -26.68 -7.24
C LEU A 140 -0.60 -26.92 -8.49
N LEU A 141 0.55 -26.25 -8.60
CA LEU A 141 1.50 -26.50 -9.69
C LEU A 141 2.06 -27.93 -9.64
N LEU A 142 2.29 -28.46 -8.44
CA LEU A 142 2.79 -29.82 -8.25
C LEU A 142 1.73 -30.92 -8.45
N VAL A 143 0.44 -30.58 -8.54
CA VAL A 143 -0.61 -31.59 -8.80
C VAL A 143 -0.38 -32.29 -10.14
N ASP A 144 -0.04 -31.52 -11.18
CA ASP A 144 0.15 -32.05 -12.53
C ASP A 144 1.63 -32.39 -12.82
N HIS A 145 2.56 -31.88 -12.03
CA HIS A 145 4.00 -31.92 -12.32
C HIS A 145 4.88 -32.59 -11.25
N GLY A 146 4.36 -32.82 -10.05
CA GLY A 146 5.10 -33.33 -8.89
C GLY A 146 4.60 -34.67 -8.37
N SER A 147 5.18 -35.13 -7.26
CA SER A 147 4.70 -36.32 -6.56
C SER A 147 3.60 -35.97 -5.56
N TYR A 148 2.80 -36.97 -5.20
CA TYR A 148 1.80 -36.82 -4.12
C TYR A 148 2.43 -36.31 -2.82
N ALA A 149 3.64 -36.73 -2.48
CA ALA A 149 4.35 -36.28 -1.28
C ALA A 149 4.73 -34.79 -1.34
N ASP A 150 5.07 -34.29 -2.53
CA ASP A 150 5.40 -32.87 -2.72
C ASP A 150 4.16 -31.98 -2.56
N VAL A 151 3.00 -32.48 -3.00
CA VAL A 151 1.71 -31.81 -2.82
C VAL A 151 1.27 -31.88 -1.36
N SER A 152 1.29 -33.06 -0.73
CA SER A 152 0.81 -33.24 0.65
C SER A 152 1.60 -32.40 1.64
N SER A 153 2.93 -32.37 1.51
CA SER A 153 3.80 -31.61 2.43
C SER A 153 3.51 -30.10 2.46
N ARG A 154 2.98 -29.53 1.38
CA ARG A 154 2.64 -28.09 1.28
C ARG A 154 1.20 -27.79 1.69
N ILE A 155 0.28 -28.73 1.48
CA ILE A 155 -1.15 -28.55 1.72
C ILE A 155 -1.57 -29.00 3.12
N GLU A 156 -0.90 -29.98 3.74
CA GLU A 156 -1.26 -30.52 5.05
C GLU A 156 -1.41 -29.42 6.11
N ALA A 157 -0.48 -28.46 6.15
CA ALA A 157 -0.53 -27.32 7.07
C ALA A 157 -1.77 -26.41 6.84
N LEU A 158 -2.34 -26.41 5.63
CA LEU A 158 -3.51 -25.63 5.25
C LEU A 158 -4.84 -26.35 5.57
N THR A 159 -4.82 -27.66 5.81
CA THR A 159 -6.03 -28.46 6.08
C THR A 159 -6.54 -28.36 7.52
N ALA A 160 -5.77 -27.74 8.42
CA ALA A 160 -6.16 -27.48 9.79
C ALA A 160 -7.51 -26.76 9.85
N ASP A 161 -8.41 -27.17 10.76
CA ASP A 161 -9.79 -26.68 10.78
C ASP A 161 -9.90 -25.16 10.98
N THR A 162 -8.87 -24.55 11.60
CA THR A 162 -8.78 -23.11 11.83
C THR A 162 -8.28 -22.32 10.61
N ASN A 163 -7.79 -22.98 9.56
CA ASN A 163 -7.26 -22.29 8.38
C ASN A 163 -8.40 -21.91 7.41
N PRO A 164 -8.50 -20.64 6.98
CA PRO A 164 -9.49 -20.21 5.98
C PRO A 164 -9.42 -20.98 4.66
N LEU A 165 -8.24 -21.50 4.29
CA LEU A 165 -8.00 -22.21 3.02
C LEU A 165 -8.28 -23.72 3.08
N ARG A 166 -8.77 -24.26 4.21
CA ARG A 166 -8.97 -25.70 4.40
C ARG A 166 -9.79 -26.41 3.32
N HIS A 167 -10.76 -25.71 2.72
CA HIS A 167 -11.64 -26.28 1.69
C HIS A 167 -10.97 -26.33 0.32
N SER A 168 -10.01 -25.44 0.05
CA SER A 168 -9.19 -25.49 -1.16
C SER A 168 -8.04 -26.49 -1.04
N ALA A 169 -7.74 -26.91 0.19
CA ALA A 169 -6.67 -27.84 0.55
C ALA A 169 -7.14 -29.31 0.66
N ARG A 170 -8.44 -29.60 0.61
CA ARG A 170 -9.02 -30.95 0.69
C ARG A 170 -9.52 -31.39 -0.68
#